data_AF-A0A965P7Q7-F1
#
_entry.id   AF-A0A965P7Q7-F1
#
_cell.length_a   1.000
_cell.length_b   1.000
_cell.length_c   1.000
_cell.angle_alpha   90.00
_cell.angle_beta   90.00
_cell.angle_gamma   90.00
#
_symmetry.space_group_name_H-M   'P 1'
#
loop_
_entity.id
_entity.type
_entity.pdbx_description
1 polymer ?
#
loop_
_entity_poly.entity_id
_entity_poly.type
_entity_poly.pdbx_seq_one_letter_code
_entity_poly.pdbx_strand_id
1 'polypeptide(L)'
;MRLRLGQLRRLIRESLEVSSLAAFRPHSGPGSARIVVYDVDLILRAGAAWEMEGPAAFGRLLRGGARGYIWIRDPNQMSEKHGPCRGAWEVVTSYFPGGGDLLYKLAFAIAPNGLLVSDRKEVSPRAGERWRKISKTHSGLPLDDKTHPPGHENHTEDPGDDCVCWAEDGMEHLNVAYAADGTEATLLKTLEDRHAAVMRDAALAELAPDMEELLFQAVSQKFADLML
;
A
#
# COMPACT_ATOMS: atom_id res chain seq x y z
N MET A 1 9.54 18.19 23.99
CA MET A 1 8.28 17.68 23.43
C MET A 1 7.62 16.76 24.44
N ARG A 2 6.37 16.99 24.87
CA ARG A 2 5.64 16.11 25.82
C ARG A 2 4.62 15.27 25.06
N LEU A 3 4.84 13.96 24.98
CA LEU A 3 3.87 13.01 24.39
C LEU A 3 2.67 12.83 25.32
N ARG A 4 1.46 12.95 24.79
CA ARG A 4 0.21 12.69 25.55
C ARG A 4 0.02 11.18 25.73
N LEU A 5 -0.60 10.76 26.83
CA LEU A 5 -0.83 9.33 27.14
C LEU A 5 -1.60 8.59 26.01
N GLY A 6 -2.54 9.28 25.36
CA GLY A 6 -3.25 8.73 24.19
C GLY A 6 -2.34 8.48 22.98
N GLN A 7 -1.35 9.35 22.73
CA GLN A 7 -0.36 9.17 21.66
C GLN A 7 0.57 7.99 21.98
N LEU A 8 0.97 7.83 23.24
CA LEU A 8 1.80 6.70 23.67
C LEU A 8 1.06 5.36 23.51
N ARG A 9 -0.21 5.28 23.92
CA ARG A 9 -1.03 4.07 23.72
C ARG A 9 -1.21 3.72 22.25
N ARG A 10 -1.38 4.73 21.38
CA ARG A 10 -1.48 4.54 19.94
C ARG A 10 -0.18 3.98 19.37
N LEU A 11 0.96 4.58 19.72
CA LEU A 11 2.29 4.12 19.28
C LEU A 11 2.60 2.69 19.78
N ILE A 12 2.24 2.36 21.02
CA ILE A 12 2.42 1.01 21.56
C ILE A 12 1.53 0.02 20.81
N ARG A 13 0.26 0.33 20.56
CA ARG A 13 -0.65 -0.55 19.82
C ARG A 13 -0.18 -0.74 18.37
N GLU A 14 0.15 0.35 17.68
CA GLU A 14 0.70 0.29 16.32
C GLU A 14 1.99 -0.55 16.29
N SER A 15 2.87 -0.41 17.28
CA SER A 15 4.09 -1.21 17.38
C SER A 15 3.83 -2.70 17.65
N LEU A 16 2.82 -3.03 18.47
CA LEU A 16 2.46 -4.41 18.81
C LEU A 16 1.69 -5.10 17.67
N GLU A 17 0.82 -4.37 16.96
CA GLU A 17 0.11 -4.92 15.80
C GLU A 17 1.05 -5.12 14.62
N VAL A 18 2.04 -4.24 14.45
CA VAL A 18 3.07 -4.41 13.41
C VAL A 18 4.04 -5.54 13.78
N SER A 19 4.24 -5.89 15.06
CA SER A 19 5.26 -6.87 15.45
C SER A 19 4.99 -8.30 14.99
N SER A 20 3.72 -8.67 14.77
CA SER A 20 3.34 -9.99 14.23
C SER A 20 3.26 -10.04 12.70
N LEU A 21 3.52 -8.92 12.01
CA LEU A 21 3.41 -8.82 10.57
C LEU A 21 4.76 -8.95 9.88
N ALA A 22 4.70 -9.47 8.65
CA ALA A 22 5.75 -9.44 7.66
C ALA A 22 5.17 -8.99 6.32
N ALA A 23 6.04 -8.54 5.41
CA ALA A 23 5.64 -8.09 4.09
C ALA A 23 6.67 -8.50 3.05
N PHE A 24 6.20 -8.71 1.82
CA PHE A 24 7.06 -8.98 0.67
C PHE A 24 6.53 -8.25 -0.56
N ARG A 25 7.42 -8.09 -1.54
CA ARG A 25 7.12 -7.52 -2.84
C ARG A 25 6.99 -8.65 -3.87
N PRO A 26 5.77 -9.09 -4.24
CA PRO A 26 5.63 -10.07 -5.30
C PRO A 26 6.19 -9.51 -6.61
N HIS A 27 6.66 -10.41 -7.47
CA HIS A 27 7.12 -10.04 -8.80
C HIS A 27 6.00 -9.25 -9.52
N SER A 28 6.34 -8.04 -9.94
CA SER A 28 5.41 -7.12 -10.59
C SER A 28 5.94 -6.82 -11.99
N GLY A 29 5.02 -6.65 -12.95
CA GLY A 29 5.40 -6.24 -14.30
C GLY A 29 6.04 -4.84 -14.30
N PRO A 30 6.73 -4.46 -15.39
CA PRO A 30 7.30 -3.13 -15.53
C PRO A 30 6.28 -2.05 -15.20
N GLY A 31 6.69 -0.99 -14.49
CA GLY A 31 5.84 0.14 -14.13
C GLY A 31 4.75 -0.15 -13.10
N SER A 32 4.88 -1.23 -12.33
CA SER A 32 3.99 -1.50 -11.20
C SER A 32 4.78 -2.02 -10.01
N ALA A 33 4.33 -1.68 -8.81
CA ALA A 33 4.88 -2.21 -7.58
C ALA A 33 3.75 -2.62 -6.64
N ARG A 34 3.98 -3.72 -5.93
CA ARG A 34 2.97 -4.35 -5.07
C ARG A 34 3.62 -4.75 -3.75
N ILE A 35 2.81 -4.73 -2.70
CA ILE A 35 3.17 -5.30 -1.41
C ILE A 35 2.03 -6.19 -0.92
N VAL A 36 2.41 -7.35 -0.39
CA VAL A 36 1.52 -8.22 0.38
C VAL A 36 1.97 -8.21 1.83
N VAL A 37 1.02 -8.04 2.75
CA VAL A 37 1.23 -8.09 4.20
C VAL A 37 0.52 -9.32 4.76
N TYR A 38 1.22 -10.06 5.61
CA TYR A 38 0.69 -11.28 6.22
C TYR A 38 1.11 -11.42 7.69
N ASP A 39 0.41 -12.32 8.37
CA ASP A 39 0.61 -12.66 9.79
C ASP A 39 1.63 -13.79 9.94
N VAL A 40 2.75 -13.49 10.60
CA VAL A 40 3.90 -14.42 10.73
C VAL A 40 3.50 -15.71 11.43
N ASP A 41 2.75 -15.63 12.53
CA ASP A 41 2.40 -16.79 13.35
C ASP A 41 1.51 -17.76 12.57
N LEU A 42 0.56 -17.23 11.78
CA LEU A 42 -0.30 -18.06 10.94
C LEU A 42 0.47 -18.73 9.80
N ILE A 43 1.48 -18.08 9.25
CA ILE A 43 2.30 -18.66 8.19
C ILE A 43 3.24 -19.75 8.72
N LEU A 44 3.84 -19.56 9.88
CA LEU A 44 4.63 -20.62 10.53
C LEU A 44 3.76 -21.84 10.88
N ARG A 45 2.53 -21.61 11.36
CA ARG A 45 1.55 -22.70 11.58
C ARG A 45 1.13 -23.38 10.28
N ALA A 46 1.01 -22.63 9.18
CA ALA A 46 0.72 -23.22 7.88
C ALA A 46 1.82 -24.18 7.45
N GLY A 47 3.10 -23.78 7.60
CA GLY A 47 4.26 -24.66 7.35
C GLY A 47 4.20 -25.96 8.12
N ALA A 48 3.99 -25.89 9.43
CA ALA A 48 3.86 -27.09 10.25
C ALA A 48 2.66 -27.98 9.83
N ALA A 49 1.54 -27.36 9.42
CA ALA A 49 0.38 -28.09 8.95
C ALA A 49 0.60 -28.76 7.58
N TRP A 50 1.50 -28.25 6.73
CA TRP A 50 1.82 -28.90 5.45
C TRP A 50 2.34 -30.33 5.68
N GLU A 51 3.27 -30.49 6.62
CA GLU A 51 3.87 -31.79 6.94
C GLU A 51 2.87 -32.76 7.59
N MET A 52 1.99 -32.26 8.46
CA MET A 52 1.11 -33.10 9.27
C MET A 52 -0.28 -33.35 8.66
N GLU A 53 -0.86 -32.34 8.02
CA GLU A 53 -2.26 -32.31 7.56
C GLU A 53 -2.40 -32.19 6.03
N GLY A 54 -1.29 -31.91 5.33
CA GLY A 54 -1.24 -31.81 3.87
C GLY A 54 -1.74 -30.49 3.26
N PRO A 55 -1.83 -30.43 1.92
CA PRO A 55 -2.00 -29.17 1.17
C PRO A 55 -3.28 -28.38 1.47
N ALA A 56 -4.38 -29.07 1.79
CA ALA A 56 -5.67 -28.42 2.04
C ALA A 56 -5.66 -27.60 3.34
N ALA A 57 -5.02 -28.12 4.40
CA ALA A 57 -4.89 -27.42 5.67
C ALA A 57 -3.96 -26.20 5.55
N PHE A 58 -2.83 -26.38 4.86
CA PHE A 58 -1.89 -25.32 4.51
C PHE A 58 -2.59 -24.17 3.78
N GLY A 59 -3.31 -24.44 2.68
CA GLY A 59 -3.99 -23.41 1.90
C GLY A 59 -5.05 -22.64 2.69
N ARG A 60 -5.75 -23.30 3.62
CA ARG A 60 -6.72 -22.66 4.52
C ARG A 60 -6.03 -21.69 5.49
N LEU A 61 -4.94 -22.12 6.13
CA LEU A 61 -4.18 -21.29 7.07
C LEU A 61 -3.51 -20.11 6.37
N LEU A 62 -2.92 -20.35 5.20
CA LEU A 62 -2.28 -19.31 4.38
C LEU A 62 -3.28 -18.24 3.95
N ARG A 63 -4.49 -18.63 3.51
CA ARG A 63 -5.59 -17.68 3.28
C ARG A 63 -5.97 -16.90 4.53
N GLY A 64 -5.95 -17.53 5.72
CA GLY A 64 -6.16 -16.84 7.00
C GLY A 64 -5.07 -15.83 7.34
N GLY A 65 -3.81 -16.16 6.99
CA GLY A 65 -2.62 -15.35 7.25
C GLY A 65 -2.45 -14.12 6.36
N ALA A 66 -3.00 -14.14 5.14
CA ALA A 66 -3.00 -12.96 4.26
C ALA A 66 -3.84 -11.83 4.85
N ARG A 67 -3.21 -10.70 5.21
CA ARG A 67 -3.84 -9.58 5.92
C ARG A 67 -4.14 -8.39 5.03
N GLY A 68 -3.25 -8.06 4.10
CA GLY A 68 -3.47 -6.93 3.23
C GLY A 68 -2.58 -6.86 2.00
N TYR A 69 -2.95 -5.96 1.11
CA TYR A 69 -2.32 -5.77 -0.18
C TYR A 69 -2.40 -4.30 -0.58
N ILE A 70 -1.34 -3.78 -1.19
CA ILE A 70 -1.36 -2.49 -1.87
C ILE A 70 -0.67 -2.59 -3.21
N TRP A 71 -1.25 -1.93 -4.21
CA TRP A 71 -0.76 -1.82 -5.57
C TRP A 71 -0.57 -0.36 -5.92
N ILE A 72 0.65 -0.02 -6.35
CA ILE A 72 0.94 1.24 -6.98
C ILE A 72 1.37 1.07 -8.44
N ARG A 73 1.08 2.07 -9.25
CA ARG A 73 1.40 2.12 -10.69
C ARG A 73 2.24 3.34 -11.02
N ASP A 74 3.16 3.15 -11.96
CA ASP A 74 4.03 4.19 -12.49
C ASP A 74 3.22 5.30 -13.19
N PRO A 75 3.61 6.57 -13.03
CA PRO A 75 2.96 7.70 -13.69
C PRO A 75 2.84 7.55 -15.22
N ASN A 76 3.83 6.95 -15.88
CA ASN A 76 3.82 6.74 -17.34
C ASN A 76 2.83 5.65 -17.77
N GLN A 77 2.31 4.87 -16.83
CA GLN A 77 1.27 3.87 -17.07
C GLN A 77 -0.11 4.34 -16.63
N MET A 78 -0.24 5.54 -16.07
CA MET A 78 -1.53 6.20 -16.02
C MET A 78 -2.00 6.39 -17.46
N SER A 79 -3.29 6.14 -17.73
CA SER A 79 -3.79 6.26 -19.10
C SER A 79 -3.44 7.63 -19.68
N GLU A 80 -3.20 7.75 -21.00
CA GLU A 80 -2.89 9.04 -21.65
C GLU A 80 -3.88 10.16 -21.26
N LYS A 81 -5.12 9.75 -20.93
CA LYS A 81 -6.19 10.62 -20.43
C LYS A 81 -5.86 11.30 -19.11
N HIS A 82 -5.15 10.65 -18.20
CA HIS A 82 -4.92 11.10 -16.83
C HIS A 82 -3.65 11.94 -16.67
N GLY A 83 -2.64 11.73 -17.52
CA GLY A 83 -1.37 12.46 -17.45
C GLY A 83 -0.44 12.01 -16.30
N PRO A 84 0.73 12.65 -16.14
CA PRO A 84 1.81 12.15 -15.28
C PRO A 84 1.70 12.55 -13.80
N CYS A 85 0.86 13.52 -13.44
CA CYS A 85 0.51 13.85 -12.05
C CYS A 85 1.72 14.04 -11.11
N ARG A 86 2.61 14.97 -11.45
CA ARG A 86 3.90 15.29 -10.79
C ARG A 86 4.88 14.13 -10.79
N GLY A 87 4.73 13.22 -11.74
CA GLY A 87 5.44 11.94 -11.76
C GLY A 87 5.12 11.07 -10.54
N ALA A 88 4.04 11.35 -9.80
CA ALA A 88 3.68 10.60 -8.61
C ALA A 88 3.19 9.19 -8.99
N TRP A 89 3.47 8.22 -8.13
CA TRP A 89 2.94 6.88 -8.30
C TRP A 89 1.49 6.82 -7.84
N GLU A 90 0.63 6.18 -8.62
CA GLU A 90 -0.80 6.09 -8.32
C GLU A 90 -1.08 4.92 -7.40
N VAL A 91 -1.80 5.14 -6.30
CA VAL A 91 -2.36 4.05 -5.49
C VAL A 91 -3.63 3.52 -6.17
N VAL A 92 -3.49 2.44 -6.94
CA VAL A 92 -4.58 1.82 -7.72
C VAL A 92 -5.51 0.99 -6.84
N THR A 93 -4.95 0.27 -5.86
CA THR A 93 -5.73 -0.63 -5.01
C THR A 93 -5.07 -0.77 -3.66
N SER A 94 -5.87 -0.75 -2.60
CA SER A 94 -5.41 -1.02 -1.24
C SER A 94 -6.48 -1.77 -0.45
N TYR A 95 -6.10 -2.83 0.24
CA TYR A 95 -6.99 -3.60 1.09
C TYR A 95 -6.27 -4.08 2.34
N PHE A 96 -6.70 -3.61 3.52
CA PHE A 96 -6.32 -4.16 4.82
C PHE A 96 -7.36 -3.72 5.86
N PRO A 97 -8.23 -4.61 6.34
CA PRO A 97 -9.18 -4.30 7.41
C PRO A 97 -8.47 -3.72 8.65
N GLY A 98 -8.72 -2.45 8.96
CA GLY A 98 -8.10 -1.74 10.09
C GLY A 98 -6.64 -1.32 9.90
N GLY A 99 -5.96 -1.79 8.85
CA GLY A 99 -4.53 -1.58 8.60
C GLY A 99 -4.20 -0.62 7.44
N GLY A 100 -5.15 0.21 7.00
CA GLY A 100 -4.93 1.14 5.89
C GLY A 100 -3.75 2.08 6.11
N ASP A 101 -3.52 2.51 7.35
CA ASP A 101 -2.40 3.38 7.69
C ASP A 101 -1.05 2.76 7.38
N LEU A 102 -0.91 1.47 7.67
CA LEU A 102 0.28 0.69 7.36
C LEU A 102 0.47 0.57 5.85
N LEU A 103 -0.59 0.20 5.10
CA LEU A 103 -0.47 0.04 3.65
C LEU A 103 0.01 1.31 2.96
N TYR A 104 -0.54 2.47 3.30
CA TYR A 104 -0.12 3.73 2.66
C TYR A 104 1.33 4.09 2.98
N LYS A 105 1.82 3.82 4.19
CA LYS A 105 3.25 3.96 4.50
C LYS A 105 4.07 3.02 3.61
N LEU A 106 3.65 1.77 3.48
CA LEU A 106 4.34 0.80 2.63
C LEU A 106 4.33 1.22 1.16
N ALA A 107 3.24 1.81 0.66
CA ALA A 107 3.18 2.39 -0.68
C ALA A 107 4.20 3.54 -0.86
N PHE A 108 4.32 4.45 0.12
CA PHE A 108 5.32 5.52 0.07
C PHE A 108 6.73 4.94 0.03
N ALA A 109 6.99 3.88 0.80
CA ALA A 109 8.29 3.22 0.85
C ALA A 109 8.68 2.54 -0.48
N ILE A 110 7.72 2.05 -1.26
CA ILE A 110 7.99 1.40 -2.55
C ILE A 110 7.89 2.32 -3.76
N ALA A 111 7.35 3.53 -3.61
CA ALA A 111 7.35 4.53 -4.66
C ALA A 111 8.79 5.01 -4.91
N PRO A 112 9.38 4.79 -6.10
CA PRO A 112 10.78 5.12 -6.39
C PRO A 112 11.18 6.57 -6.13
N ASN A 113 10.27 7.52 -6.35
CA ASN A 113 10.48 8.94 -6.10
C ASN A 113 9.85 9.42 -4.78
N GLY A 114 9.27 8.51 -3.99
CA GLY A 114 8.57 8.82 -2.75
C GLY A 114 7.30 9.67 -2.92
N LEU A 115 6.81 9.86 -4.15
CA LEU A 115 5.60 10.62 -4.43
C LEU A 115 4.43 9.68 -4.68
N LEU A 116 3.30 9.90 -4.00
CA LEU A 116 2.07 9.19 -4.25
C LEU A 116 0.90 10.12 -4.54
N VAL A 117 0.01 9.66 -5.39
CA VAL A 117 -1.30 10.26 -5.66
C VAL A 117 -2.39 9.20 -5.53
N SER A 118 -3.63 9.61 -5.21
CA SER A 118 -4.75 8.67 -5.21
C SER A 118 -5.08 8.23 -6.64
N ASP A 119 -5.73 7.08 -6.77
CA ASP A 119 -6.39 6.68 -8.01
C ASP A 119 -7.17 7.87 -8.61
N ARG A 120 -7.00 8.09 -9.91
CA ARG A 120 -7.61 9.17 -10.70
C ARG A 120 -8.96 8.80 -11.31
N LYS A 121 -9.34 7.52 -11.23
CA LYS A 121 -10.60 6.98 -11.74
C LYS A 121 -11.63 6.81 -10.63
N GLU A 122 -11.24 6.20 -9.51
CA GLU A 122 -12.17 5.87 -8.43
C GLU A 122 -11.49 5.86 -7.06
N VAL A 123 -12.07 6.56 -6.09
CA VAL A 123 -11.61 6.53 -4.70
C VAL A 123 -12.79 6.22 -3.78
N SER A 124 -12.70 5.10 -3.07
CA SER A 124 -13.72 4.77 -2.07
C SER A 124 -13.76 5.82 -0.94
N PRO A 125 -14.91 6.02 -0.26
CA PRO A 125 -15.00 6.98 0.86
C PRO A 125 -13.96 6.75 1.97
N ARG A 126 -13.62 5.48 2.24
CA ARG A 126 -12.58 5.11 3.22
C ARG A 126 -11.19 5.50 2.76
N ALA A 127 -10.89 5.33 1.48
CA ALA A 127 -9.63 5.76 0.90
C ALA A 127 -9.53 7.30 0.85
N GLY A 128 -10.63 8.00 0.52
CA GLY A 128 -10.70 9.46 0.56
C GLY A 128 -10.38 10.02 1.96
N GLU A 129 -11.01 9.48 3.01
CA GLU A 129 -10.68 9.87 4.38
C GLU A 129 -9.21 9.57 4.75
N ARG A 130 -8.62 8.51 4.17
CA ARG A 130 -7.19 8.23 4.36
C ARG A 130 -6.32 9.30 3.72
N TRP A 131 -6.60 9.69 2.48
CA TRP A 131 -5.91 10.80 1.81
C TRP A 131 -6.07 12.12 2.55
N ARG A 132 -7.26 12.40 3.10
CA ARG A 132 -7.49 13.57 3.96
C ARG A 132 -6.65 13.56 5.24
N LYS A 133 -6.31 12.39 5.77
CA LYS A 133 -5.36 12.28 6.89
C LYS A 133 -3.93 12.49 6.43
N ILE A 134 -3.55 11.91 5.30
CA ILE A 134 -2.23 12.07 4.68
C ILE A 134 -1.96 13.56 4.43
N SER A 135 -2.95 14.32 3.95
CA SER A 135 -2.83 15.75 3.66
C SER A 135 -2.50 16.62 4.85
N LYS A 136 -2.74 16.13 6.06
CA LYS A 136 -2.43 16.83 7.31
C LYS A 136 -1.04 16.52 7.84
N THR A 137 -0.39 15.46 7.34
CA THR A 137 0.88 14.97 7.89
C THR A 137 2.01 14.94 6.88
N HIS A 138 1.72 14.95 5.58
CA HIS A 138 2.73 14.92 4.52
C HIS A 138 2.75 16.24 3.76
N SER A 139 3.93 16.63 3.29
CA SER A 139 4.04 17.72 2.32
C SER A 139 3.40 17.29 1.00
N GLY A 140 2.60 18.18 0.42
CA GLY A 140 1.90 17.97 -0.82
C GLY A 140 2.34 18.94 -1.91
N LEU A 141 2.36 18.47 -3.14
CA LEU A 141 2.50 19.25 -4.37
C LEU A 141 1.13 19.26 -5.06
N PRO A 142 0.47 20.42 -5.20
CA PRO A 142 -0.78 20.50 -5.93
C PRO A 142 -0.61 19.96 -7.35
N LEU A 143 -1.60 19.17 -7.79
CA LEU A 143 -1.66 18.68 -9.16
C LEU A 143 -2.14 19.80 -10.07
N ASP A 144 -1.55 19.86 -11.26
CA ASP A 144 -1.99 20.75 -12.31
C ASP A 144 -3.17 20.12 -13.05
N ASP A 145 -4.28 20.84 -13.21
CA ASP A 145 -5.43 20.30 -13.91
C ASP A 145 -5.33 20.59 -15.41
N LYS A 146 -5.26 19.51 -16.20
CA LYS A 146 -5.32 19.49 -17.68
C LYS A 146 -6.43 20.36 -18.29
N THR A 147 -7.51 20.59 -17.55
CA THR A 147 -8.76 21.13 -18.06
C THR A 147 -9.10 22.53 -17.53
N HIS A 148 -8.33 23.06 -16.58
CA HIS A 148 -8.63 24.36 -15.99
C HIS A 148 -7.91 25.51 -16.71
N PRO A 149 -8.56 26.69 -16.88
CA PRO A 149 -7.91 27.86 -17.44
C PRO A 149 -6.76 28.35 -16.55
N PRO A 150 -5.73 28.97 -17.13
CA PRO A 150 -4.59 29.49 -16.39
C PRO A 150 -5.02 30.55 -15.36
N GLY A 151 -4.36 30.54 -14.18
CA GLY A 151 -4.56 31.55 -13.12
C GLY A 151 -5.30 31.08 -11.86
N HIS A 152 -5.50 29.77 -11.68
CA HIS A 152 -5.96 29.20 -10.40
C HIS A 152 -4.79 28.79 -9.51
N GLU A 153 -5.01 28.70 -8.20
CA GLU A 153 -3.97 28.54 -7.16
C GLU A 153 -3.11 27.26 -7.31
N ASN A 154 -3.62 26.28 -8.07
CA ASN A 154 -2.98 24.98 -8.27
C ASN A 154 -2.49 24.75 -9.72
N HIS A 155 -2.54 25.78 -10.58
CA HIS A 155 -2.01 25.71 -11.95
C HIS A 155 -0.50 25.86 -11.95
N THR A 156 0.20 25.07 -12.75
CA THR A 156 1.56 25.38 -13.18
C THR A 156 1.59 25.65 -14.69
N GLU A 157 2.54 26.46 -15.15
CA GLU A 157 2.67 26.73 -16.59
C GLU A 157 3.37 25.57 -17.34
N ASP A 158 3.67 24.45 -16.68
CA ASP A 158 4.40 23.31 -17.24
C ASP A 158 3.42 22.24 -17.79
N PRO A 159 3.22 22.15 -19.12
CA PRO A 159 2.29 21.20 -19.73
C PRO A 159 2.76 19.74 -19.58
N GLY A 160 4.01 19.52 -19.16
CA GLY A 160 4.54 18.20 -18.85
C GLY A 160 3.98 17.61 -17.55
N ASP A 161 3.22 18.38 -16.77
CA ASP A 161 2.71 18.00 -15.45
C ASP A 161 1.17 17.95 -15.34
N ASP A 162 0.54 18.09 -16.50
CA ASP A 162 -0.89 18.11 -16.71
C ASP A 162 -1.55 16.80 -16.23
N CYS A 163 -2.30 16.85 -15.13
CA CYS A 163 -3.01 15.74 -14.52
C CYS A 163 -4.53 15.87 -14.65
N VAL A 164 -5.27 14.76 -14.57
CA VAL A 164 -6.72 14.79 -14.32
C VAL A 164 -6.97 14.95 -12.83
N CYS A 165 -7.67 16.02 -12.47
CA CYS A 165 -8.05 16.31 -11.09
C CYS A 165 -9.52 15.94 -10.83
N TRP A 166 -9.81 15.65 -9.56
CA TRP A 166 -11.16 15.46 -9.04
C TRP A 166 -11.89 16.79 -9.03
N ALA A 167 -13.05 16.86 -9.68
CA ALA A 167 -13.86 18.09 -9.77
C ALA A 167 -14.91 18.23 -8.64
N GLU A 168 -15.03 17.24 -7.74
CA GLU A 168 -16.03 17.24 -6.67
C GLU A 168 -15.58 18.09 -5.47
N ASP A 169 -16.47 18.97 -5.00
CA ASP A 169 -16.26 19.79 -3.80
C ASP A 169 -15.94 18.91 -2.57
N GLY A 170 -14.93 19.29 -1.78
CA GLY A 170 -14.49 18.53 -0.61
C GLY A 170 -13.49 17.40 -0.89
N MET A 171 -13.11 17.21 -2.17
CA MET A 171 -12.08 16.27 -2.62
C MET A 171 -10.75 16.94 -2.98
N GLU A 172 -10.52 18.19 -2.56
CA GLU A 172 -9.31 18.96 -2.91
C GLU A 172 -8.04 18.26 -2.44
N HIS A 173 -8.11 17.55 -1.32
CA HIS A 173 -7.02 16.73 -0.77
C HIS A 173 -6.63 15.54 -1.67
N LEU A 174 -7.46 15.16 -2.65
CA LEU A 174 -7.12 14.17 -3.67
C LEU A 174 -6.39 14.79 -4.86
N ASN A 175 -6.37 16.12 -5.01
CA ASN A 175 -5.70 16.82 -6.12
C ASN A 175 -4.27 17.25 -5.75
N VAL A 176 -3.56 16.36 -5.05
CA VAL A 176 -2.22 16.62 -4.51
C VAL A 176 -1.38 15.35 -4.62
N ALA A 177 -0.14 15.49 -5.09
CA ALA A 177 0.90 14.49 -4.96
C ALA A 177 1.61 14.66 -3.62
N TYR A 178 1.56 13.65 -2.76
CA TYR A 178 2.17 13.72 -1.42
C TYR A 178 3.55 13.08 -1.44
N ALA A 179 4.48 13.65 -0.68
CA ALA A 179 5.81 13.09 -0.48
C ALA A 179 5.91 12.26 0.79
N ALA A 180 6.66 11.17 0.74
CA ALA A 180 7.05 10.37 1.89
C ALA A 180 7.74 11.22 2.97
N ASP A 181 7.53 10.88 4.25
CA ASP A 181 8.15 11.59 5.38
C ASP A 181 9.54 11.04 5.77
N GLY A 182 9.95 9.93 5.14
CA GLY A 182 11.25 9.28 5.30
C GLY A 182 11.27 8.19 6.37
N THR A 183 10.20 8.02 7.16
CA THR A 183 10.11 6.94 8.16
C THR A 183 9.67 5.60 7.56
N GLU A 184 9.08 5.64 6.37
CA GLU A 184 8.41 4.50 5.74
C GLU A 184 9.41 3.43 5.26
N ALA A 185 10.58 3.84 4.78
CA ALA A 185 11.62 2.91 4.32
C ALA A 185 12.10 1.98 5.44
N THR A 186 12.22 2.50 6.67
CA THR A 186 12.62 1.69 7.84
C THR A 186 11.55 0.67 8.20
N LEU A 187 10.29 1.06 8.12
CA LEU A 187 9.15 0.17 8.36
C LEU A 187 9.10 -0.95 7.32
N LEU A 188 9.21 -0.62 6.03
CA LEU A 188 9.25 -1.61 4.96
C LEU A 188 10.39 -2.60 5.17
N LYS A 189 11.61 -2.10 5.39
CA LYS A 189 12.78 -2.95 5.62
C LYS A 189 12.56 -3.91 6.80
N THR A 190 11.97 -3.42 7.90
CA THR A 190 11.67 -4.25 9.08
C THR A 190 10.72 -5.41 8.73
N LEU A 191 9.70 -5.16 7.92
CA LEU A 191 8.74 -6.19 7.50
C LEU A 191 9.34 -7.18 6.50
N GLU A 192 10.18 -6.70 5.57
CA GLU A 192 10.89 -7.54 4.60
C GLU A 192 11.95 -8.41 5.28
N ASP A 193 12.70 -7.89 6.26
CA ASP A 193 13.67 -8.66 7.04
C ASP A 193 12.98 -9.81 7.80
N ARG A 194 11.77 -9.57 8.32
CA ARG A 194 10.96 -10.62 8.95
C ARG A 194 10.44 -11.63 7.94
N HIS A 195 9.99 -11.19 6.77
CA HIS A 195 9.61 -12.09 5.71
C HIS A 195 10.78 -13.00 5.31
N ALA A 196 11.97 -12.43 5.10
CA ALA A 196 13.19 -13.20 4.83
C ALA A 196 13.56 -14.16 5.97
N ALA A 197 13.30 -13.80 7.23
CA ALA A 197 13.49 -14.71 8.36
C ALA A 197 12.49 -15.88 8.33
N VAL A 198 11.22 -15.62 8.04
CA VAL A 198 10.18 -16.66 7.90
C VAL A 198 10.49 -17.60 6.74
N MET A 199 10.91 -17.07 5.58
CA MET A 199 11.23 -17.91 4.42
C MET A 199 12.53 -18.73 4.58
N ARG A 200 13.37 -18.40 5.57
CA ARG A 200 14.52 -19.24 5.96
C ARG A 200 14.18 -20.33 6.98
N ASP A 201 12.96 -20.34 7.51
CA ASP A 201 12.51 -21.44 8.36
C ASP A 201 12.54 -22.74 7.56
N ALA A 202 13.15 -23.79 8.12
CA ALA A 202 13.41 -25.03 7.41
C ALA A 202 12.11 -25.69 6.90
N ALA A 203 10.99 -25.52 7.62
CA ALA A 203 9.70 -26.07 7.21
C ALA A 203 9.08 -25.30 6.02
N LEU A 204 9.56 -24.10 5.73
CA LEU A 204 9.02 -23.22 4.68
C LEU A 204 9.98 -23.02 3.51
N ALA A 205 11.27 -23.29 3.68
CA ALA A 205 12.30 -23.00 2.67
C ALA A 205 12.03 -23.65 1.32
N GLU A 206 11.53 -24.89 1.31
CA GLU A 206 11.17 -25.61 0.08
C GLU A 206 9.87 -25.10 -0.56
N LEU A 207 8.99 -24.48 0.23
CA LEU A 207 7.67 -24.00 -0.20
C LEU A 207 7.67 -22.50 -0.53
N ALA A 208 8.76 -21.78 -0.24
CA ALA A 208 8.78 -20.32 -0.28
C ALA A 208 8.29 -19.70 -1.61
N PRO A 209 8.71 -20.18 -2.81
CA PRO A 209 8.21 -19.64 -4.07
C PRO A 209 6.69 -19.83 -4.23
N ASP A 210 6.18 -21.02 -3.92
CA ASP A 210 4.75 -21.33 -4.03
C ASP A 210 3.92 -20.55 -2.99
N MET A 211 4.49 -20.32 -1.81
CA MET A 211 3.85 -19.56 -0.73
C MET A 211 3.59 -18.11 -1.09
N GLU A 212 4.56 -17.43 -1.68
CA GLU A 212 4.41 -16.03 -2.08
C GLU A 212 3.28 -15.87 -3.10
N GLU A 213 3.26 -16.75 -4.11
CA GLU A 213 2.21 -16.76 -5.13
C GLU A 213 0.84 -17.06 -4.51
N LEU A 214 0.74 -18.08 -3.63
CA LEU A 214 -0.50 -18.42 -2.95
C LEU A 214 -0.98 -17.29 -2.02
N LEU A 215 -0.08 -16.57 -1.37
CA LEU A 215 -0.42 -15.44 -0.50
C LEU A 215 -0.97 -14.28 -1.31
N PHE A 216 -0.35 -14.01 -2.46
CA PHE A 216 -0.83 -13.02 -3.40
C PHE A 216 -2.22 -13.38 -3.94
N GLN A 217 -2.42 -14.61 -4.42
CA GLN A 217 -3.73 -15.09 -4.87
C GLN A 217 -4.79 -15.02 -3.76
N ALA A 218 -4.43 -15.39 -2.53
CA ALA A 218 -5.33 -15.36 -1.38
C ALA A 218 -5.84 -13.94 -1.08
N VAL A 219 -4.95 -12.94 -1.08
CA VAL A 219 -5.35 -11.56 -0.81
C VAL A 219 -6.09 -10.92 -1.98
N SER A 220 -5.71 -11.25 -3.22
CA SER A 220 -6.42 -10.79 -4.42
C SER A 220 -7.85 -11.33 -4.49
N GLN A 221 -8.06 -12.60 -4.15
CA GLN A 221 -9.41 -13.19 -4.09
C GLN A 221 -10.26 -12.51 -3.01
N LYS A 222 -9.72 -12.33 -1.79
CA LYS A 222 -10.43 -11.61 -0.72
C LYS A 222 -10.87 -10.22 -1.14
N PHE A 223 -10.03 -9.52 -1.91
CA PHE A 223 -10.38 -8.22 -2.44
C PHE A 223 -11.52 -8.33 -3.47
N ALA A 224 -11.43 -9.26 -4.42
CA ALA A 224 -12.48 -9.48 -5.42
C ALA A 224 -13.84 -9.81 -4.78
N ASP A 225 -13.85 -10.65 -3.75
CA ASP A 225 -15.06 -11.06 -3.02
C ASP A 225 -15.76 -9.88 -2.30
N LEU A 226 -15.04 -8.80 -2.01
CA LEU A 226 -15.59 -7.59 -1.37
C LEU A 226 -16.11 -6.56 -2.37
N MET A 227 -15.81 -6.75 -3.66
CA MET A 227 -16.24 -5.86 -4.74
C MET A 227 -17.52 -6.37 -5.44
N LEU A 228 -18.02 -7.54 -5.07
CA LEU A 228 -19.28 -8.15 -5.51
C LEU A 228 -20.38 -7.96 -4.46
#